data_AF-A0A9D8QU62-F1
#
_entry.id   AF-A0A9D8QU62-F1
#
_cell.length_a   1.000
_cell.length_b   1.000
_cell.length_c   1.000
_cell.angle_alpha   90.00
_cell.angle_beta   90.00
_cell.angle_gamma   90.00
#
_symmetry.space_group_name_H-M   'P 1'
#
loop_
_entity.id
_entity.type
_entity.pdbx_description
1 polymer ?
#
loop_
_entity_poly.entity_id
_entity_poly.type
_entity_poly.pdbx_seq_one_letter_code
_entity_poly.pdbx_strand_id
1 'polypeptide(L)'
;KVFRGVDLEQLQSKIKEHSEKEDQKDWQRASEKWEKYGLTDWTFDEVPDSIVLKEVKGIPLRAFPGLDVEDGEVNLRLFRTPADRDKVLRRGVQALAEKMMAKEFAWVRRDLRKMDQARLCYSTFGSVDELEESSYINLRNYVLSSDDEPRLTKHFFETYIWESKHKLQEALPVFTALVREILDLRQQILVYPKQFEWLKKELNVLVPAKFLAYIPFARLKHLPRYLKMLLIRAARAAANPGKDWEKSQKVETRQMELDELLKKKNLPQEAKTRLWNLFWLMQEFKVSCYAQELGTSEPVSPMKLDNEIAEVKKLSKIV
;
A
#
# COMPACT_ATOMS: atom_id res chain seq x y z
N LYS A 1 53.41 47.24 -6.82
CA LYS A 1 52.43 47.22 -5.69
C LYS A 1 51.43 46.11 -5.99
N VAL A 2 51.62 44.95 -5.36
CA VAL A 2 50.86 43.72 -5.57
C VAL A 2 49.60 43.77 -4.71
N PHE A 3 48.42 43.76 -5.32
CA PHE A 3 47.14 43.69 -4.58
C PHE A 3 47.00 42.30 -3.95
N ARG A 4 46.80 42.30 -2.63
CA ARG A 4 46.78 41.14 -1.73
C ARG A 4 45.48 40.33 -1.91
N GLY A 5 45.59 39.00 -1.76
CA GLY A 5 44.52 37.99 -1.86
C GLY A 5 43.36 38.06 -0.85
N VAL A 6 43.03 39.24 -0.30
CA VAL A 6 41.82 39.46 0.54
C VAL A 6 40.59 39.74 -0.35
N ASP A 7 40.80 40.14 -1.60
CA ASP A 7 39.74 40.49 -2.55
C ASP A 7 39.07 39.26 -3.19
N LEU A 8 39.78 38.13 -3.29
CA LEU A 8 39.31 36.92 -3.97
C LEU A 8 38.21 36.18 -3.20
N GLU A 9 38.33 36.04 -1.87
CA GLU A 9 37.29 35.42 -1.03
C GLU A 9 36.04 36.32 -0.90
N GLN A 10 36.24 37.64 -0.84
CA GLN A 10 35.12 38.60 -0.84
C GLN A 10 34.40 38.65 -2.20
N LEU A 11 35.14 38.57 -3.32
CA LEU A 11 34.55 38.43 -4.65
C LEU A 11 33.84 37.09 -4.83
N GLN A 12 34.41 35.98 -4.34
CA GLN A 12 33.76 34.67 -4.39
C GLN A 12 32.49 34.60 -3.54
N SER A 13 32.49 35.18 -2.34
CA SER A 13 31.29 35.26 -1.49
C SER A 13 30.21 36.16 -2.10
N LYS A 14 30.58 37.33 -2.66
CA LYS A 14 29.64 38.22 -3.37
C LYS A 14 29.09 37.58 -4.64
N ILE A 15 29.90 36.85 -5.41
CA ILE A 15 29.44 36.11 -6.59
C ILE A 15 28.51 34.98 -6.19
N LYS A 16 28.80 34.27 -5.08
CA LYS A 16 27.93 33.20 -4.55
C LYS A 16 26.59 33.74 -4.05
N GLU A 17 26.60 34.84 -3.28
CA GLU A 17 25.38 35.52 -2.84
C GLU A 17 24.59 36.11 -4.01
N HIS A 18 25.26 36.63 -5.04
CA HIS A 18 24.60 37.15 -6.24
C HIS A 18 24.01 36.02 -7.08
N SER A 19 24.73 34.90 -7.26
CA SER A 19 24.21 33.72 -7.95
C SER A 19 23.03 33.10 -7.21
N GLU A 20 23.08 33.00 -5.88
CA GLU A 20 21.97 32.49 -5.07
C GLU A 20 20.73 33.40 -5.16
N LYS A 21 20.92 34.73 -5.16
CA LYS A 21 19.83 35.71 -5.32
C LYS A 21 19.25 35.72 -6.75
N GLU A 22 20.08 35.56 -7.79
CA GLU A 22 19.61 35.45 -9.17
C GLU A 22 18.90 34.11 -9.41
N ASP A 23 19.46 33.01 -8.91
CA ASP A 23 18.80 31.68 -8.92
C ASP A 23 17.42 31.77 -8.26
N GLN A 24 17.29 32.53 -7.17
CA GLN A 24 16.03 32.75 -6.48
C GLN A 24 15.04 33.58 -7.29
N LYS A 25 15.49 34.61 -8.04
CA LYS A 25 14.62 35.42 -8.91
C LYS A 25 14.12 34.65 -10.14
N ASP A 26 15.00 33.87 -10.78
CA ASP A 26 14.63 33.04 -11.93
C ASP A 26 13.67 31.93 -11.50
N TRP A 27 13.90 31.34 -10.32
CA TRP A 27 12.98 30.40 -9.70
C TRP A 27 11.62 31.03 -9.39
N GLN A 28 11.58 32.24 -8.82
CA GLN A 28 10.32 32.96 -8.55
C GLN A 28 9.51 33.18 -9.83
N ARG A 29 10.14 33.67 -10.90
CA ARG A 29 9.46 33.87 -12.19
C ARG A 29 8.90 32.56 -12.77
N ALA A 30 9.66 31.48 -12.65
CA ALA A 30 9.18 30.17 -13.10
C ALA A 30 8.04 29.64 -12.23
N SER A 31 8.12 29.84 -10.91
CA SER A 31 7.06 29.50 -9.97
C SER A 31 5.76 30.24 -10.30
N GLU A 32 5.81 31.57 -10.50
CA GLU A 32 4.65 32.38 -10.88
C GLU A 32 4.02 31.95 -12.21
N LYS A 33 4.84 31.48 -13.15
CA LYS A 33 4.38 31.04 -14.48
C LYS A 33 3.74 29.65 -14.45
N TRP A 34 4.36 28.70 -13.74
CA TRP A 34 4.07 27.28 -13.87
C TRP A 34 3.34 26.68 -12.67
N GLU A 35 3.55 27.20 -11.46
CA GLU A 35 2.91 26.62 -10.28
C GLU A 35 1.43 26.97 -10.23
N LYS A 36 0.64 25.98 -9.79
CA LYS A 36 -0.81 26.09 -9.62
C LYS A 36 -1.16 25.48 -8.27
N TYR A 37 -2.11 26.10 -7.59
CA TYR A 37 -2.50 25.72 -6.23
C TYR A 37 -3.96 25.30 -6.19
N GLY A 38 -4.31 24.40 -5.29
CA GLY A 38 -5.71 24.02 -5.05
C GLY A 38 -6.37 23.31 -6.24
N LEU A 39 -5.63 22.50 -6.99
CA LEU A 39 -6.13 21.80 -8.17
C LEU A 39 -7.23 20.80 -7.79
N THR A 40 -8.38 20.94 -8.44
CA THR A 40 -9.51 20.00 -8.37
C THR A 40 -9.80 19.31 -9.70
N ASP A 41 -9.21 19.81 -10.78
CA ASP A 41 -9.35 19.34 -12.15
C ASP A 41 -8.04 19.57 -12.90
N TRP A 42 -7.90 18.98 -14.09
CA TRP A 42 -6.79 19.21 -15.00
C TRP A 42 -6.94 20.59 -15.69
N THR A 43 -6.57 21.66 -14.99
CA THR A 43 -6.73 23.05 -15.46
C THR A 43 -5.46 23.66 -16.04
N PHE A 44 -4.44 22.85 -16.31
CA PHE A 44 -3.16 23.31 -16.84
C PHE A 44 -2.83 22.60 -18.16
N ASP A 45 -2.16 23.32 -19.06
CA ASP A 45 -1.74 22.79 -20.36
C ASP A 45 -0.61 21.76 -20.21
N GLU A 46 -0.13 21.19 -21.31
CA GLU A 46 0.98 20.24 -21.27
C GLU A 46 2.20 20.81 -20.55
N VAL A 47 2.58 20.12 -19.48
CA VAL A 47 3.72 20.51 -18.65
C VAL A 47 4.94 19.74 -19.13
N PRO A 48 6.03 20.41 -19.54
CA PRO A 48 7.22 19.71 -19.99
C PRO A 48 7.90 18.98 -18.82
N ASP A 49 8.54 17.85 -19.12
CA ASP A 49 9.25 17.02 -18.12
C ASP A 49 10.36 17.79 -17.38
N SER A 50 10.93 18.82 -18.02
CA SER A 50 11.86 19.76 -17.39
C SER A 50 11.75 21.15 -18.03
N ILE A 51 11.87 22.18 -17.21
CA ILE A 51 11.88 23.59 -17.61
C ILE A 51 13.30 24.12 -17.40
N VAL A 52 13.91 24.68 -18.44
CA VAL A 52 15.21 25.36 -18.32
C VAL A 52 14.96 26.76 -17.77
N LEU A 53 15.48 27.05 -16.58
CA LEU A 53 15.38 28.36 -15.93
C LEU A 53 16.42 29.32 -16.49
N LYS A 54 17.67 28.85 -16.63
CA LYS A 54 18.79 29.58 -17.22
C LYS A 54 19.96 28.65 -17.50
N GLU A 55 20.97 29.14 -18.22
CA GLU A 55 22.28 28.49 -18.33
C GLU A 55 23.31 29.19 -17.43
N VAL A 56 23.89 28.44 -16.48
CA VAL A 56 24.95 28.92 -15.61
C VAL A 56 26.25 28.24 -16.02
N LYS A 57 27.21 29.00 -16.54
CA LYS A 57 28.52 28.48 -16.99
C LYS A 57 28.41 27.30 -17.98
N GLY A 58 27.41 27.34 -18.87
CA GLY A 58 27.13 26.28 -19.86
C GLY A 58 26.37 25.07 -19.32
N ILE A 59 25.93 25.08 -18.05
CA ILE A 59 25.08 24.04 -17.46
C ILE A 59 23.67 24.61 -17.30
N PRO A 60 22.64 23.99 -17.90
CA PRO A 60 21.26 24.45 -17.75
C PRO A 60 20.75 24.15 -16.34
N LEU A 61 20.39 25.19 -15.60
CA LEU A 61 19.62 25.09 -14.36
C LEU A 61 18.19 24.70 -14.75
N ARG A 62 17.74 23.53 -14.28
CA ARG A 62 16.42 22.98 -14.61
C ARG A 62 15.51 22.94 -13.40
N ALA A 63 14.23 23.15 -13.64
CA ALA A 63 13.14 22.83 -12.73
C ALA A 63 12.33 21.65 -13.28
N PHE A 64 11.85 20.80 -12.39
CA PHE A 64 11.09 19.60 -12.73
C PHE A 64 9.68 19.75 -12.16
N PRO A 65 8.66 19.95 -13.00
CA PRO A 65 7.28 20.07 -12.52
C PRO A 65 6.78 18.75 -11.93
N GLY A 66 6.03 18.83 -10.83
CA GLY A 66 5.45 17.69 -10.12
C GLY A 66 4.12 18.04 -9.48
N LEU A 67 3.25 17.05 -9.29
CA LEU A 67 2.08 17.21 -8.43
C LEU A 67 2.44 16.83 -7.00
N ASP A 68 2.20 17.76 -6.10
CA ASP A 68 2.41 17.63 -4.66
C ASP A 68 1.08 17.69 -3.91
N VAL A 69 1.05 17.15 -2.70
CA VAL A 69 -0.13 17.21 -1.83
C VAL A 69 0.26 17.86 -0.51
N GLU A 70 -0.17 19.11 -0.32
CA GLU A 70 0.03 19.88 0.91
C GLU A 70 -1.34 20.20 1.52
N ASP A 71 -1.52 19.91 2.81
CA ASP A 71 -2.76 20.15 3.56
C ASP A 71 -4.06 19.63 2.90
N GLY A 72 -3.95 18.58 2.06
CA GLY A 72 -5.08 17.99 1.34
C GLY A 72 -5.44 18.70 0.02
N GLU A 73 -4.69 19.73 -0.33
CA GLU A 73 -4.74 20.39 -1.63
C GLU A 73 -3.71 19.77 -2.57
N VAL A 74 -4.05 19.71 -3.86
CA VAL A 74 -3.13 19.23 -4.89
C VAL A 74 -2.54 20.44 -5.57
N ASN A 75 -1.22 20.53 -5.58
CA ASN A 75 -0.50 21.68 -6.12
C ASN A 75 0.45 21.22 -7.22
N LEU A 76 0.48 21.93 -8.34
CA LEU A 76 1.54 21.80 -9.34
C LEU A 76 2.72 22.65 -8.86
N ARG A 77 3.84 22.01 -8.54
CA ARG A 77 5.04 22.65 -7.98
C ARG A 77 6.28 22.34 -8.79
N LEU A 78 7.28 23.20 -8.67
CA LEU A 78 8.59 22.98 -9.28
C LEU A 78 9.55 22.33 -8.27
N PHE A 79 10.27 21.32 -8.73
CA PHE A 79 11.29 20.60 -7.95
C PHE A 79 12.68 20.83 -8.53
N ARG A 80 13.69 20.85 -7.65
CA ARG A 80 15.09 21.08 -8.07
C ARG A 80 15.72 19.85 -8.70
N THR A 81 15.24 18.65 -8.36
CA THR A 81 15.74 17.39 -8.91
C THR A 81 14.58 16.50 -9.34
N PRO A 82 14.77 15.62 -10.35
CA PRO A 82 13.77 14.60 -10.70
C PRO A 82 13.46 13.68 -9.52
N ALA A 83 14.49 13.35 -8.73
CA ALA A 83 14.34 12.47 -7.56
C ALA A 83 13.40 13.07 -6.50
N ASP A 84 13.39 14.39 -6.32
CA ASP A 84 12.47 15.04 -5.36
C ASP A 84 11.05 15.11 -5.91
N ARG A 85 10.89 15.36 -7.22
CA ARG A 85 9.60 15.26 -7.92
C ARG A 85 9.01 13.85 -7.79
N ASP A 86 9.79 12.82 -8.11
CA ASP A 86 9.31 11.43 -8.22
C ASP A 86 8.81 10.89 -6.87
N LYS A 87 9.36 11.38 -5.75
CA LYS A 87 8.90 11.05 -4.40
C LYS A 87 7.44 11.46 -4.14
N VAL A 88 6.96 12.53 -4.77
CA VAL A 88 5.62 13.10 -4.51
C VAL A 88 4.66 12.91 -5.68
N LEU A 89 5.18 12.84 -6.91
CA LEU A 89 4.40 12.86 -8.14
C LEU A 89 3.29 11.80 -8.17
N ARG A 90 3.62 10.55 -7.79
CA ARG A 90 2.66 9.46 -7.77
C ARG A 90 1.49 9.74 -6.83
N ARG A 91 1.78 10.25 -5.63
CA ARG A 91 0.75 10.61 -4.65
C ARG A 91 -0.07 11.81 -5.12
N GLY A 92 0.57 12.81 -5.75
CA GLY A 92 -0.11 13.97 -6.32
C GLY A 92 -1.09 13.59 -7.44
N VAL A 93 -0.66 12.74 -8.37
CA VAL A 93 -1.53 12.22 -9.46
C VAL A 93 -2.71 11.43 -8.90
N GLN A 94 -2.47 10.54 -7.93
CA GLN A 94 -3.54 9.81 -7.25
C GLN A 94 -4.53 10.74 -6.54
N ALA A 95 -4.04 11.77 -5.85
CA ALA A 95 -4.89 12.73 -5.15
C ALA A 95 -5.72 13.59 -6.11
N LEU A 96 -5.15 14.02 -7.24
CA LEU A 96 -5.91 14.73 -8.28
C LEU A 96 -7.01 13.84 -8.87
N ALA A 97 -6.66 12.58 -9.15
CA ALA A 97 -7.62 11.60 -9.65
C ALA A 97 -8.74 11.30 -8.66
N GLU A 98 -8.43 11.20 -7.36
CA GLU A 98 -9.45 11.06 -6.31
C GLU A 98 -10.44 12.25 -6.33
N LYS A 99 -9.95 13.49 -6.48
CA LYS A 99 -10.81 14.68 -6.59
C LYS A 99 -11.69 14.65 -7.84
N MET A 100 -11.13 14.30 -9.00
CA MET A 100 -11.89 14.23 -10.26
C MET A 100 -12.90 13.07 -10.30
N MET A 101 -12.63 11.99 -9.57
CA MET A 101 -13.53 10.83 -9.41
C MET A 101 -14.43 10.94 -8.17
N ALA A 102 -14.62 12.14 -7.61
CA ALA A 102 -15.37 12.33 -6.37
C ALA A 102 -16.82 11.78 -6.44
N LYS A 103 -17.46 11.87 -7.61
CA LYS A 103 -18.81 11.31 -7.81
C LYS A 103 -18.79 9.78 -7.68
N GLU A 104 -17.87 9.12 -8.36
CA GLU A 104 -17.67 7.67 -8.32
C GLU A 104 -17.36 7.20 -6.89
N PHE A 105 -16.45 7.88 -6.19
CA PHE A 105 -16.12 7.56 -4.80
C PHE A 105 -17.27 7.85 -3.81
N ALA A 106 -18.17 8.79 -4.11
CA ALA A 106 -19.39 8.98 -3.34
C ALA A 106 -20.36 7.79 -3.51
N TRP A 107 -20.48 7.24 -4.72
CA TRP A 107 -21.26 6.01 -4.97
C TRP A 107 -20.67 4.81 -4.22
N VAL A 108 -19.35 4.64 -4.23
CA VAL A 108 -18.66 3.59 -3.45
C VAL A 108 -19.06 3.66 -1.99
N ARG A 109 -18.97 4.84 -1.35
CA ARG A 109 -19.36 5.00 0.06
C ARG A 109 -20.82 4.62 0.29
N ARG A 110 -21.72 5.00 -0.62
CA ARG A 110 -23.13 4.65 -0.54
C ARG A 110 -23.36 3.14 -0.62
N ASP A 111 -22.62 2.43 -1.46
CA ASP A 111 -22.75 0.98 -1.61
C ASP A 111 -22.14 0.21 -0.45
N LEU A 112 -21.01 0.66 0.10
CA LEU A 112 -20.42 0.08 1.31
C LEU A 112 -21.39 0.15 2.51
N ARG A 113 -22.19 1.22 2.61
CA ARG A 113 -23.22 1.38 3.65
C ARG A 113 -24.36 0.39 3.56
N LYS A 114 -24.62 -0.19 2.38
CA LYS A 114 -25.70 -1.19 2.16
C LYS A 114 -25.29 -2.60 2.55
N MET A 115 -24.09 -2.81 3.09
CA MET A 115 -23.60 -4.13 3.48
C MET A 115 -24.08 -4.54 4.87
N ASP A 116 -25.40 -4.51 5.13
CA ASP A 116 -25.98 -4.64 6.48
C ASP A 116 -25.53 -5.90 7.22
N GLN A 117 -25.55 -7.06 6.55
CA GLN A 117 -25.08 -8.32 7.12
C GLN A 117 -23.60 -8.28 7.52
N ALA A 118 -22.75 -7.70 6.66
CA ALA A 118 -21.32 -7.56 6.94
C ALA A 118 -21.09 -6.59 8.13
N ARG A 119 -21.83 -5.48 8.17
CA ARG A 119 -21.79 -4.51 9.26
C ARG A 119 -22.21 -5.16 10.59
N LEU A 120 -23.25 -6.00 10.57
CA LEU A 120 -23.68 -6.79 11.73
C LEU A 120 -22.59 -7.75 12.19
N CYS A 121 -22.02 -8.58 11.30
CA CYS A 121 -20.95 -9.51 11.65
C CYS A 121 -19.71 -8.79 12.21
N TYR A 122 -19.34 -7.65 11.62
CA TYR A 122 -18.16 -6.87 12.04
C TYR A 122 -18.34 -6.22 13.43
N SER A 123 -19.57 -5.82 13.78
CA SER A 123 -19.89 -5.17 15.06
C SER A 123 -19.46 -5.97 16.30
N THR A 124 -19.22 -7.28 16.14
CA THR A 124 -18.74 -8.17 17.22
C THR A 124 -17.27 -7.97 17.60
N PHE A 125 -16.47 -7.27 16.79
CA PHE A 125 -15.04 -7.06 17.05
C PHE A 125 -14.46 -5.73 16.52
N GLY A 126 -15.27 -4.85 15.95
CA GLY A 126 -14.89 -3.51 15.50
C GLY A 126 -16.12 -2.63 15.26
N SER A 127 -15.91 -1.33 15.00
CA SER A 127 -17.03 -0.42 14.71
C SER A 127 -17.45 -0.45 13.24
N VAL A 128 -18.71 -0.10 12.98
CA VAL A 128 -19.23 0.01 11.62
C VAL A 128 -18.52 1.11 10.83
N ASP A 129 -18.23 2.25 11.47
CA ASP A 129 -17.49 3.35 10.86
C ASP A 129 -16.07 2.93 10.45
N GLU A 130 -15.42 2.10 11.27
CA GLU A 130 -14.10 1.54 10.96
C GLU A 130 -14.16 0.61 9.75
N LEU A 131 -15.20 -0.25 9.66
CA LEU A 131 -15.39 -1.12 8.50
C LEU A 131 -15.59 -0.31 7.22
N GLU A 132 -16.42 0.73 7.26
CA GLU A 132 -16.68 1.60 6.10
C GLU A 132 -15.43 2.33 5.64
N GLU A 133 -14.73 2.99 6.56
CA GLU A 133 -13.57 3.80 6.22
C GLU A 133 -12.41 2.93 5.73
N SER A 134 -12.14 1.81 6.41
CA SER A 134 -11.09 0.88 5.97
C SER A 134 -11.44 0.21 4.64
N SER A 135 -12.72 -0.09 4.38
CA SER A 135 -13.17 -0.58 3.07
C SER A 135 -12.95 0.44 1.97
N TYR A 136 -13.33 1.70 2.22
CA TYR A 136 -13.13 2.80 1.27
C TYR A 136 -11.66 3.00 0.94
N ILE A 137 -10.80 3.14 1.96
CA ILE A 137 -9.37 3.35 1.79
C ILE A 137 -8.75 2.18 1.01
N ASN A 138 -9.11 0.94 1.35
CA ASN A 138 -8.58 -0.25 0.68
C ASN A 138 -8.93 -0.26 -0.82
N LEU A 139 -10.21 -0.05 -1.14
CA LEU A 139 -10.70 -0.05 -2.51
C LEU A 139 -10.11 1.13 -3.30
N ARG A 140 -10.08 2.33 -2.72
CA ARG A 140 -9.46 3.51 -3.33
C ARG A 140 -7.99 3.27 -3.67
N ASN A 141 -7.22 2.77 -2.71
CA ASN A 141 -5.79 2.53 -2.91
C ASN A 141 -5.56 1.47 -4.01
N TYR A 142 -6.43 0.45 -4.10
CA TYR A 142 -6.37 -0.52 -5.19
C TYR A 142 -6.73 0.10 -6.54
N VAL A 143 -7.81 0.86 -6.61
CA VAL A 143 -8.29 1.49 -7.85
C VAL A 143 -7.27 2.46 -8.42
N LEU A 144 -6.70 3.31 -7.56
CA LEU A 144 -5.73 4.33 -7.96
C LEU A 144 -4.29 3.78 -8.04
N SER A 145 -4.06 2.49 -7.78
CA SER A 145 -2.74 1.89 -8.00
C SER A 145 -2.49 1.73 -9.50
N SER A 146 -1.32 2.20 -9.95
CA SER A 146 -0.78 1.91 -11.28
C SER A 146 0.69 1.50 -11.16
N ASP A 147 1.11 0.59 -12.04
CA ASP A 147 2.50 0.18 -12.20
C ASP A 147 3.28 1.15 -13.09
N ASP A 148 2.58 1.95 -13.90
CA ASP A 148 3.18 2.94 -14.78
C ASP A 148 3.69 4.15 -14.01
N GLU A 149 4.86 4.65 -14.41
CA GLU A 149 5.40 5.88 -13.86
C GLU A 149 4.57 7.07 -14.35
N PRO A 150 4.07 7.94 -13.46
CA PRO A 150 3.15 8.99 -13.88
C PRO A 150 3.83 10.01 -14.79
N ARG A 151 3.11 10.44 -15.83
CA ARG A 151 3.52 11.56 -16.70
C ARG A 151 2.56 12.72 -16.55
N LEU A 152 3.09 13.94 -16.49
CA LEU A 152 2.28 15.17 -16.41
C LEU A 152 1.76 15.60 -17.79
N THR A 153 1.14 14.67 -18.52
CA THR A 153 0.47 14.95 -19.78
C THR A 153 -1.02 14.70 -19.64
N LYS A 154 -1.82 15.53 -20.33
CA LYS A 154 -3.28 15.40 -20.31
C LYS A 154 -3.73 14.02 -20.79
N HIS A 155 -3.14 13.52 -21.87
CA HIS A 155 -3.46 12.21 -22.42
C HIS A 155 -3.17 11.05 -21.46
N PHE A 156 -2.02 11.09 -20.77
CA PHE A 156 -1.70 10.08 -19.76
C PHE A 156 -2.73 10.12 -18.62
N PHE A 157 -3.05 11.32 -18.13
CA PHE A 157 -3.97 11.48 -17.03
C PHE A 157 -5.41 11.08 -17.39
N GLU A 158 -5.90 11.44 -18.58
CA GLU A 158 -7.21 10.99 -19.08
C GLU A 158 -7.30 9.47 -19.19
N THR A 159 -6.25 8.83 -19.72
CA THR A 159 -6.14 7.36 -19.77
C THR A 159 -6.16 6.76 -18.37
N TYR A 160 -5.36 7.30 -17.45
CA TYR A 160 -5.29 6.85 -16.06
C TYR A 160 -6.65 6.96 -15.34
N ILE A 161 -7.41 8.05 -15.55
CA ILE A 161 -8.77 8.20 -15.01
C ILE A 161 -9.72 7.18 -15.62
N TRP A 162 -9.67 6.98 -16.94
CA TRP A 162 -10.52 6.02 -17.63
C TRP A 162 -10.29 4.60 -17.12
N GLU A 163 -9.02 4.18 -17.00
CA GLU A 163 -8.63 2.87 -16.45
C GLU A 163 -9.04 2.73 -14.99
N SER A 164 -8.83 3.78 -14.18
CA SER A 164 -9.25 3.78 -12.77
C SER A 164 -10.77 3.63 -12.62
N LYS A 165 -11.56 4.28 -13.47
CA LYS A 165 -13.03 4.11 -13.48
C LYS A 165 -13.43 2.68 -13.85
N HIS A 166 -12.82 2.11 -14.89
CA HIS A 166 -13.09 0.73 -15.30
C HIS A 166 -12.72 -0.26 -14.19
N LYS A 167 -11.52 -0.10 -13.63
CA LYS A 167 -11.02 -0.91 -12.51
C LYS A 167 -11.95 -0.80 -11.30
N LEU A 168 -12.48 0.38 -10.99
CA LEU A 168 -13.45 0.55 -9.91
C LEU A 168 -14.76 -0.21 -10.15
N GLN A 169 -15.29 -0.17 -11.37
CA GLN A 169 -16.52 -0.86 -11.75
C GLN A 169 -16.39 -2.39 -11.59
N GLU A 170 -15.24 -2.96 -11.94
CA GLU A 170 -14.95 -4.39 -11.74
C GLU A 170 -14.66 -4.73 -10.28
N ALA A 171 -13.93 -3.86 -9.59
CA ALA A 171 -13.43 -4.06 -8.24
C ALA A 171 -14.55 -4.06 -7.19
N LEU A 172 -15.49 -3.12 -7.27
CA LEU A 172 -16.47 -2.87 -6.21
C LEU A 172 -17.41 -4.08 -5.94
N PRO A 173 -18.02 -4.74 -6.94
CA PRO A 173 -18.85 -5.92 -6.70
C PRO A 173 -18.05 -7.08 -6.11
N VAL A 174 -16.84 -7.32 -6.60
CA VAL A 174 -15.96 -8.38 -6.11
C VAL A 174 -15.53 -8.11 -4.67
N PHE A 175 -15.17 -6.86 -4.36
CA PHE A 175 -14.75 -6.43 -3.03
C PHE A 175 -15.88 -6.64 -2.01
N THR A 176 -17.08 -6.13 -2.30
CA THR A 176 -18.23 -6.23 -1.39
C THR A 176 -18.66 -7.67 -1.15
N ALA A 177 -18.64 -8.51 -2.19
CA ALA A 177 -18.90 -9.95 -2.06
C ALA A 177 -17.85 -10.65 -1.17
N LEU A 178 -16.56 -10.36 -1.37
CA LEU A 178 -15.48 -10.96 -0.59
C LEU A 178 -15.53 -10.55 0.88
N VAL A 179 -15.75 -9.27 1.18
CA VAL A 179 -15.86 -8.80 2.58
C VAL A 179 -17.05 -9.49 3.27
N ARG A 180 -18.18 -9.65 2.57
CA ARG A 180 -19.33 -10.40 3.11
C ARG A 180 -18.95 -11.85 3.40
N GLU A 181 -18.35 -12.55 2.43
CA GLU A 181 -17.94 -13.96 2.60
C GLU A 181 -16.94 -14.12 3.76
N ILE A 182 -15.95 -13.24 3.87
CA ILE A 182 -14.94 -13.26 4.93
C ILE A 182 -15.61 -13.14 6.31
N LEU A 183 -16.56 -12.21 6.45
CA LEU A 183 -17.23 -11.97 7.73
C LEU A 183 -18.25 -13.05 8.08
N ASP A 184 -18.93 -13.62 7.09
CA ASP A 184 -19.81 -14.78 7.29
C ASP A 184 -19.00 -16.02 7.72
N LEU A 185 -17.86 -16.28 7.08
CA LEU A 185 -16.95 -17.37 7.47
C LEU A 185 -16.37 -17.16 8.87
N ARG A 186 -16.00 -15.91 9.21
CA ARG A 186 -15.59 -15.57 10.57
C ARG A 186 -16.69 -15.89 11.58
N GLN A 187 -17.94 -15.52 11.28
CA GLN A 187 -19.07 -15.82 12.16
C GLN A 187 -19.28 -17.33 12.33
N GLN A 188 -19.21 -18.11 11.24
CA GLN A 188 -19.28 -19.58 11.28
C GLN A 188 -18.19 -20.20 12.17
N ILE A 189 -16.97 -19.65 12.13
CA ILE A 189 -15.87 -20.09 12.98
C ILE A 189 -16.13 -19.76 14.46
N LEU A 190 -16.68 -18.57 14.75
CA LEU A 190 -16.97 -18.16 16.12
C LEU A 190 -18.07 -19.01 16.78
N VAL A 191 -19.09 -19.40 16.02
CA VAL A 191 -20.20 -20.23 16.50
C VAL A 191 -19.96 -21.72 16.32
N TYR A 192 -18.73 -22.13 15.98
CA TYR A 192 -18.41 -23.53 15.78
C TYR A 192 -18.67 -24.34 17.08
N PRO A 193 -19.38 -25.48 17.04
CA PRO A 193 -19.89 -26.13 18.25
C PRO A 193 -18.81 -26.55 19.26
N LYS A 194 -17.66 -27.02 18.76
CA LYS A 194 -16.54 -27.44 19.61
C LYS A 194 -15.51 -26.32 19.73
N GLN A 195 -15.24 -25.91 20.97
CA GLN A 195 -14.27 -24.85 21.23
C GLN A 195 -12.84 -25.40 21.15
N PHE A 196 -12.02 -24.77 20.31
CA PHE A 196 -10.59 -25.02 20.20
C PHE A 196 -9.84 -23.72 20.45
N GLU A 197 -8.91 -23.70 21.40
CA GLU A 197 -8.15 -22.48 21.73
C GLU A 197 -7.38 -21.93 20.51
N TRP A 198 -6.79 -22.83 19.72
CA TRP A 198 -6.05 -22.46 18.51
C TRP A 198 -6.96 -21.85 17.44
N LEU A 199 -8.24 -22.23 17.37
CA LEU A 199 -9.15 -21.76 16.32
C LEU A 199 -9.42 -20.26 16.45
N LYS A 200 -9.66 -19.78 17.67
CA LYS A 200 -9.82 -18.35 17.95
C LYS A 200 -8.53 -17.57 17.71
N LYS A 201 -7.37 -18.14 18.07
CA LYS A 201 -6.05 -17.53 17.80
C LYS A 201 -5.81 -17.36 16.29
N GLU A 202 -5.98 -18.43 15.52
CA GLU A 202 -5.79 -18.42 14.06
C GLU A 202 -6.78 -17.47 13.36
N LEU A 203 -8.05 -17.46 13.80
CA LEU A 203 -9.04 -16.56 13.27
C LEU A 203 -8.66 -15.08 13.46
N ASN A 204 -8.15 -14.71 14.65
CA ASN A 204 -7.72 -13.35 14.93
C ASN A 204 -6.41 -12.97 14.22
N VAL A 205 -5.59 -13.94 13.83
CA VAL A 205 -4.41 -13.73 12.99
C VAL A 205 -4.82 -13.41 11.54
N LEU A 206 -5.80 -14.13 10.99
CA LEU A 206 -6.24 -13.94 9.60
C LEU A 206 -7.15 -12.72 9.41
N VAL A 207 -8.07 -12.49 10.35
CA VAL A 207 -9.05 -11.40 10.30
C VAL A 207 -9.05 -10.65 11.64
N PRO A 208 -7.99 -9.88 11.95
CA PRO A 208 -8.00 -9.01 13.12
C PRO A 208 -9.02 -7.86 12.96
N ALA A 209 -9.25 -7.11 14.03
CA ALA A 209 -9.83 -5.78 13.89
C ALA A 209 -8.99 -4.94 12.90
N LYS A 210 -9.64 -4.06 12.13
CA LYS A 210 -8.99 -3.25 11.08
C LYS A 210 -8.30 -4.06 9.97
N PHE A 211 -8.64 -5.33 9.74
CA PHE A 211 -7.94 -6.16 8.73
C PHE A 211 -7.91 -5.51 7.33
N LEU A 212 -8.96 -4.77 6.94
CA LEU A 212 -9.02 -4.04 5.66
C LEU A 212 -8.07 -2.84 5.58
N ALA A 213 -7.60 -2.30 6.71
CA ALA A 213 -6.59 -1.25 6.72
C ALA A 213 -5.19 -1.79 6.38
N TYR A 214 -4.94 -3.08 6.62
CA TYR A 214 -3.61 -3.68 6.52
C TYR A 214 -3.48 -4.73 5.42
N ILE A 215 -4.56 -5.41 5.04
CA ILE A 215 -4.55 -6.47 4.03
C ILE A 215 -4.99 -5.87 2.68
N PRO A 216 -4.09 -5.75 1.68
CA PRO A 216 -4.45 -5.19 0.38
C PRO A 216 -5.52 -6.02 -0.33
N PHE A 217 -6.35 -5.38 -1.16
CA PHE A 217 -7.44 -6.04 -1.87
C PHE A 217 -7.00 -7.32 -2.61
N ALA A 218 -5.86 -7.28 -3.30
CA ALA A 218 -5.32 -8.45 -4.00
C ALA A 218 -5.18 -9.70 -3.11
N ARG A 219 -4.87 -9.51 -1.82
CA ARG A 219 -4.74 -10.60 -0.83
C ARG A 219 -6.06 -11.02 -0.20
N LEU A 220 -7.06 -10.13 -0.13
CA LEU A 220 -8.38 -10.46 0.43
C LEU A 220 -9.04 -11.64 -0.29
N LYS A 221 -8.78 -11.80 -1.59
CA LYS A 221 -9.26 -12.93 -2.41
C LYS A 221 -8.86 -14.31 -1.85
N HIS A 222 -7.80 -14.39 -1.05
CA HIS A 222 -7.33 -15.64 -0.46
C HIS A 222 -7.88 -15.91 0.95
N LEU A 223 -8.37 -14.88 1.66
CA LEU A 223 -8.87 -15.04 3.03
C LEU A 223 -10.01 -16.07 3.15
N PRO A 224 -11.03 -16.11 2.26
CA PRO A 224 -12.07 -17.14 2.33
C PRO A 224 -11.52 -18.56 2.33
N ARG A 225 -10.46 -18.82 1.55
CA ARG A 225 -9.81 -20.13 1.48
C ARG A 225 -9.13 -20.50 2.80
N TYR A 226 -8.42 -19.57 3.43
CA TYR A 226 -7.79 -19.82 4.73
C TYR A 226 -8.82 -20.02 5.84
N LEU A 227 -9.92 -19.27 5.82
CA LEU A 227 -11.01 -19.44 6.79
C LEU A 227 -11.74 -20.78 6.61
N LYS A 228 -11.99 -21.20 5.35
CA LYS A 228 -12.53 -22.54 5.05
C LYS A 228 -11.58 -23.65 5.52
N MET A 229 -10.26 -23.46 5.40
CA MET A 229 -9.27 -24.38 5.96
C MET A 229 -9.43 -24.54 7.48
N LEU A 230 -9.67 -23.44 8.22
CA LEU A 230 -9.90 -23.51 9.67
C LEU A 230 -11.14 -24.33 10.02
N LEU A 231 -12.25 -24.15 9.28
CA LEU A 231 -13.47 -24.95 9.47
C LEU A 231 -13.24 -26.45 9.18
N ILE A 232 -12.54 -26.77 8.09
CA ILE A 232 -12.17 -28.15 7.73
C ILE A 232 -11.29 -28.77 8.82
N ARG A 233 -10.29 -28.02 9.29
CA ARG A 233 -9.41 -28.46 10.38
C ARG A 233 -10.21 -28.72 11.66
N ALA A 234 -11.10 -27.81 12.05
CA ALA A 234 -11.93 -27.96 13.25
C ALA A 234 -12.80 -29.22 13.18
N ALA A 235 -13.44 -29.47 12.02
CA ALA A 235 -14.22 -30.69 11.80
C ALA A 235 -13.38 -31.97 11.88
N ARG A 236 -12.20 -31.97 11.25
CA ARG A 236 -11.29 -33.12 11.27
C ARG A 236 -10.69 -33.36 12.66
N ALA A 237 -10.34 -32.31 13.38
CA ALA A 237 -9.84 -32.37 14.76
C ALA A 237 -10.92 -32.85 15.75
N ALA A 238 -12.19 -32.51 15.50
CA ALA A 238 -13.31 -33.03 16.29
C ALA A 238 -13.48 -34.54 16.10
N ALA A 239 -13.33 -35.03 14.86
CA ALA A 239 -13.48 -36.43 14.51
C ALA A 239 -12.27 -37.30 14.89
N ASN A 240 -11.04 -36.80 14.69
CA ASN A 240 -9.80 -37.51 15.00
C ASN A 240 -8.72 -36.54 15.53
N PRO A 241 -8.68 -36.30 16.86
CA PRO A 241 -7.71 -35.41 17.48
C PRO A 241 -6.25 -35.84 17.26
N GLY A 242 -5.95 -37.14 17.25
CA GLY A 242 -4.58 -37.65 17.08
C GLY A 242 -4.00 -37.30 15.71
N LYS A 243 -4.80 -37.44 14.65
CA LYS A 243 -4.38 -37.09 13.29
C LYS A 243 -4.21 -35.58 13.08
N ASP A 244 -5.03 -34.76 13.75
CA ASP A 244 -4.82 -33.30 13.75
C ASP A 244 -3.53 -32.91 14.50
N TRP A 245 -3.24 -33.58 15.62
CA TRP A 245 -2.00 -33.36 16.37
C TRP A 245 -0.75 -33.67 15.54
N GLU A 246 -0.71 -34.81 14.84
CA GLU A 246 0.40 -35.17 13.93
C GLU A 246 0.62 -34.13 12.82
N LYS A 247 -0.45 -33.58 12.26
CA LYS A 247 -0.37 -32.50 11.26
C LYS A 247 0.11 -31.20 11.89
N SER A 248 -0.30 -30.92 13.12
CA SER A 248 0.10 -29.72 13.87
C SER A 248 1.60 -29.68 14.11
N GLN A 249 2.21 -30.83 14.42
CA GLN A 249 3.67 -30.96 14.58
C GLN A 249 4.45 -30.53 13.33
N LYS A 250 3.89 -30.68 12.12
CA LYS A 250 4.55 -30.25 10.88
C LYS A 250 4.61 -28.72 10.73
N VAL A 251 3.67 -28.01 11.34
CA VAL A 251 3.48 -26.56 11.24
C VAL A 251 4.14 -25.83 12.41
N GLU A 252 4.09 -26.42 13.60
CA GLU A 252 4.42 -25.77 14.88
C GLU A 252 5.79 -25.09 14.90
N THR A 253 6.87 -25.81 14.51
CA THR A 253 8.23 -25.26 14.53
C THR A 253 8.34 -23.98 13.71
N ARG A 254 7.81 -23.97 12.48
CA ARG A 254 7.92 -22.82 11.58
C ARG A 254 6.97 -21.69 11.98
N GLN A 255 5.82 -22.03 12.56
CA GLN A 255 4.92 -21.04 13.12
C GLN A 255 5.55 -20.33 14.32
N MET A 256 6.28 -21.05 15.18
CA MET A 256 7.02 -20.44 16.29
C MET A 256 8.08 -19.46 15.79
N GLU A 257 8.85 -19.83 14.76
CA GLU A 257 9.85 -18.92 14.18
C GLU A 257 9.21 -17.68 13.53
N LEU A 258 8.08 -17.84 12.85
CA LEU A 258 7.32 -16.71 12.30
C LEU A 258 6.80 -15.80 13.43
N ASP A 259 6.22 -16.36 14.49
CA ASP A 259 5.71 -15.61 15.65
C ASP A 259 6.84 -14.81 16.34
N GLU A 260 8.06 -15.33 16.41
CA GLU A 260 9.23 -14.60 16.91
C GLU A 260 9.65 -13.45 15.98
N LEU A 261 9.67 -13.68 14.67
CA LEU A 261 10.02 -12.65 13.69
C LEU A 261 9.00 -11.50 13.68
N LEU A 262 7.70 -11.80 13.80
CA LEU A 262 6.64 -10.80 13.86
C LEU A 262 6.72 -9.88 15.09
N LYS A 263 7.40 -10.30 16.17
CA LYS A 263 7.62 -9.45 17.36
C LYS A 263 8.70 -8.39 17.15
N LYS A 264 9.55 -8.51 16.11
CA LYS A 264 10.63 -7.55 15.84
C LYS A 264 10.05 -6.23 15.29
N LYS A 265 10.36 -5.11 15.95
CA LYS A 265 9.84 -3.78 15.59
C LYS A 265 10.71 -3.02 14.58
N ASN A 266 12.02 -3.19 14.64
CA ASN A 266 13.00 -2.43 13.85
C ASN A 266 13.61 -3.31 12.76
N LEU A 267 12.84 -3.61 11.72
CA LEU A 267 13.30 -4.35 10.55
C LEU A 267 13.56 -3.40 9.37
N PRO A 268 14.59 -3.63 8.55
CA PRO A 268 14.75 -2.95 7.26
C PRO A 268 13.52 -3.18 6.38
N GLN A 269 13.23 -2.26 5.46
CA GLN A 269 12.04 -2.35 4.61
C GLN A 269 11.98 -3.66 3.80
N GLU A 270 13.12 -4.11 3.29
CA GLU A 270 13.21 -5.39 2.57
C GLU A 270 12.84 -6.58 3.46
N ALA A 271 13.34 -6.60 4.71
CA ALA A 271 13.00 -7.64 5.68
C ALA A 271 11.51 -7.62 6.05
N LYS A 272 10.89 -6.44 6.15
CA LYS A 272 9.44 -6.31 6.37
C LYS A 272 8.63 -6.91 5.21
N THR A 273 9.02 -6.60 3.97
CA THR A 273 8.37 -7.15 2.77
C THR A 273 8.49 -8.67 2.73
N ARG A 274 9.68 -9.23 3.01
CA ARG A 274 9.86 -10.68 3.06
C ARG A 274 9.09 -11.34 4.20
N LEU A 275 9.08 -10.74 5.39
CA LEU A 275 8.31 -11.24 6.54
C LEU A 275 6.80 -11.27 6.23
N TRP A 276 6.30 -10.24 5.53
CA TRP A 276 4.92 -10.21 5.07
C TRP A 276 4.62 -11.33 4.07
N ASN A 277 5.52 -11.61 3.12
CA ASN A 277 5.37 -12.72 2.18
C ASN A 277 5.42 -14.09 2.90
N LEU A 278 6.35 -14.25 3.85
CA LEU A 278 6.47 -15.45 4.68
C LEU A 278 5.18 -15.72 5.47
N PHE A 279 4.53 -14.68 6.01
CA PHE A 279 3.25 -14.82 6.69
C PHE A 279 2.18 -15.49 5.80
N TRP A 280 2.07 -15.06 4.54
CA TRP A 280 1.11 -15.66 3.59
C TRP A 280 1.52 -17.06 3.15
N LEU A 281 2.82 -17.27 2.92
CA LEU A 281 3.35 -18.59 2.58
C LEU A 281 3.09 -19.61 3.70
N MET A 282 3.12 -19.17 4.96
CA MET A 282 2.70 -19.99 6.10
C MET A 282 1.22 -20.40 6.00
N GLN A 283 0.34 -19.51 5.57
CA GLN A 283 -1.08 -19.85 5.39
C GLN A 283 -1.28 -20.86 4.26
N GLU A 284 -0.52 -20.75 3.15
CA GLU A 284 -0.50 -21.78 2.09
C GLU A 284 -0.08 -23.14 2.64
N PHE A 285 0.95 -23.16 3.49
CA PHE A 285 1.44 -24.42 4.07
C PHE A 285 0.44 -25.05 5.04
N LYS A 286 -0.29 -24.22 5.81
CA LYS A 286 -1.40 -24.71 6.63
C LYS A 286 -2.50 -25.30 5.76
N VAL A 287 -2.85 -24.69 4.63
CA VAL A 287 -3.81 -25.26 3.67
C VAL A 287 -3.33 -26.62 3.16
N SER A 288 -2.06 -26.75 2.76
CA SER A 288 -1.53 -28.03 2.28
C SER A 288 -1.44 -29.12 3.36
N CYS A 289 -1.36 -28.75 4.64
CA CYS A 289 -1.39 -29.70 5.74
C CYS A 289 -2.82 -30.11 6.13
N TYR A 290 -3.72 -29.14 6.31
CA TYR A 290 -5.02 -29.36 6.94
C TYR A 290 -6.17 -29.58 5.95
N ALA A 291 -6.10 -28.97 4.76
CA ALA A 291 -7.21 -28.90 3.80
C ALA A 291 -6.72 -28.91 2.33
N GLN A 292 -6.04 -29.98 1.93
CA GLN A 292 -5.46 -30.13 0.58
C GLN A 292 -6.49 -29.95 -0.54
N GLU A 293 -7.75 -30.32 -0.28
CA GLU A 293 -8.86 -30.16 -1.22
C GLU A 293 -9.11 -28.71 -1.67
N LEU A 294 -8.64 -27.70 -0.92
CA LEU A 294 -8.82 -26.29 -1.26
C LEU A 294 -7.76 -25.76 -2.24
N GLY A 295 -6.68 -26.51 -2.47
CA GLY A 295 -5.55 -26.08 -3.29
C GLY A 295 -4.74 -24.92 -2.69
N THR A 296 -3.51 -24.75 -3.19
CA THR A 296 -2.64 -23.61 -2.85
C THR A 296 -2.55 -22.61 -4.01
N SER A 297 -2.40 -21.32 -3.72
CA SER A 297 -2.18 -20.31 -4.78
C SER A 297 -0.76 -20.35 -5.34
N GLU A 298 0.16 -20.89 -4.54
CA GLU A 298 1.54 -21.17 -4.95
C GLU A 298 2.01 -22.48 -4.30
N PRO A 299 2.96 -23.20 -4.92
CA PRO A 299 3.56 -24.37 -4.30
C PRO A 299 4.36 -23.96 -3.06
N VAL A 300 4.16 -24.71 -1.97
CA VAL A 300 4.84 -24.50 -0.70
C VAL A 300 5.29 -25.82 -0.10
N SER A 301 6.55 -25.84 0.35
CA SER A 301 7.16 -26.98 1.01
C SER A 301 7.80 -26.53 2.33
N PRO A 302 8.08 -27.46 3.26
CA PRO A 302 8.83 -27.17 4.47
C PRO A 302 10.15 -26.45 4.19
N MET A 303 10.90 -26.90 3.18
CA MET A 303 12.17 -26.31 2.78
C MET A 303 12.03 -24.88 2.22
N LYS A 304 10.95 -24.58 1.49
CA LYS A 304 10.69 -23.21 1.01
C LYS A 304 10.47 -22.25 2.18
N LEU A 305 9.73 -22.67 3.21
CA LEU A 305 9.53 -21.87 4.42
C LEU A 305 10.84 -21.68 5.18
N ASP A 306 11.64 -22.74 5.35
CA ASP A 306 12.92 -22.65 6.09
C ASP A 306 13.87 -21.66 5.42
N ASN A 307 13.95 -21.69 4.09
CA ASN A 307 14.75 -20.75 3.31
C ASN A 307 14.27 -19.30 3.49
N GLU A 308 12.96 -19.04 3.38
CA GLU A 308 12.43 -17.69 3.58
C GLU A 308 12.61 -17.18 5.02
N ILE A 309 12.47 -18.05 6.02
CA ILE A 309 12.76 -17.69 7.41
C ILE A 309 14.24 -17.33 7.58
N ALA A 310 15.15 -18.11 7.00
CA ALA A 310 16.59 -17.83 7.05
C ALA A 310 16.94 -16.48 6.42
N GLU A 311 16.35 -16.14 5.26
CA GLU A 311 16.55 -14.85 4.60
C GLU A 311 16.02 -13.68 5.44
N VAL A 312 14.82 -13.79 6.00
CA VAL A 312 14.28 -12.76 6.92
C VAL A 312 15.20 -12.60 8.14
N LYS A 313 15.67 -13.70 8.73
CA LYS A 313 16.60 -13.68 9.87
C LYS A 313 17.91 -12.99 9.50
N LYS A 314 18.49 -13.30 8.34
CA LYS A 314 19.71 -12.67 7.82
C LYS A 314 19.55 -11.16 7.71
N LEU A 315 18.50 -10.69 7.03
CA LEU A 315 18.23 -9.26 6.87
C LEU A 315 17.91 -8.57 8.20
N SER A 316 17.30 -9.28 9.15
CA SER A 316 17.00 -8.75 10.49
C SER A 316 18.22 -8.52 11.38
N LYS A 317 19.37 -9.11 11.05
CA LYS A 317 20.64 -8.95 11.78
C LYS A 317 21.50 -7.80 11.25
N ILE A 318 21.08 -7.16 10.15
CA ILE A 318 21.79 -6.05 9.50
C ILE A 318 21.48 -4.70 10.21
N VAL A 319 20.70 -4.72 11.30
CA VAL A 319 20.30 -3.57 12.13
C VAL A 319 20.92 -3.68 13.50
#